data_AF-A0A2V5MEW2-F1
#
_entry.id   AF-A0A2V5MEW2-F1
#
_cell.length_a   1.000
_cell.length_b   1.000
_cell.length_c   1.000
_cell.angle_alpha   90.00
_cell.angle_beta   90.00
_cell.angle_gamma   90.00
#
_symmetry.space_group_name_H-M   'P 1'
#
loop_
_entity.id
_entity.type
_entity.pdbx_description
1 polymer ?
#
loop_
_entity_poly.entity_id
_entity_poly.type
_entity_poly.pdbx_seq_one_letter_code
_entity_poly.pdbx_strand_id
1 'polypeptide(L)' 'MKVLKKILLIDREPRVSCSVRKVLAQAGKYSIREEHDALFAIHIARWFRPDLIVID' A
#
# COMPACT_ATOMS: atom_id res chain seq x y z
N MET A 1 -8.28 2.79 -20.84
CA MET A 1 -7.11 2.29 -20.08
C MET A 1 -7.50 2.23 -18.61
N LYS A 2 -7.48 1.06 -17.97
CA LYS A 2 -7.89 0.94 -16.55
C LYS A 2 -6.72 1.42 -15.69
N VAL A 3 -6.84 2.60 -15.08
CA VAL A 3 -5.81 3.13 -14.17
C VAL A 3 -5.75 2.20 -12.97
N LEU A 4 -4.56 1.64 -12.71
CA LEU A 4 -4.32 0.84 -11.52
C LEU A 4 -4.41 1.76 -10.30
N LYS A 5 -5.34 1.47 -9.39
CA LYS A 5 -5.55 2.26 -8.17
C LYS A 5 -4.39 2.02 -7.21
N LYS A 6 -3.82 3.08 -6.65
CA LYS A 6 -2.62 2.97 -5.81
C LYS A 6 -3.00 2.85 -4.34
N ILE A 7 -2.47 1.86 -3.65
CA ILE A 7 -2.75 1.58 -2.23
C ILE A 7 -1.43 1.60 -1.46
N LEU A 8 -1.37 2.40 -0.40
CA LEU A 8 -0.26 2.43 0.53
C LEU A 8 -0.69 1.75 1.83
N LEU A 9 -0.02 0.66 2.19
CA LEU A 9 -0.19 -0.07 3.44
C LEU A 9 0.90 0.39 4.41
N ILE A 10 0.52 0.87 5.58
CA ILE A 10 1.42 1.26 6.66
C ILE A 10 1.16 0.29 7.81
N ASP A 11 2.10 -0.59 8.07
CA ASP A 11 1.94 -1.67 9.04
C ASP A 11 3.27 -1.92 9.73
N ARG A 12 3.31 -1.88 11.07
CA ARG A 12 4.54 -2.11 11.84
C ARG A 12 4.95 -3.59 11.88
N GLU A 13 4.04 -4.50 11.56
CA GLU A 13 4.21 -5.95 11.57
C GLU A 13 4.02 -6.56 10.16
N PRO A 14 5.11 -6.93 9.46
CA PRO A 14 5.06 -7.39 8.06
C PRO A 14 4.28 -8.69 7.79
N ARG A 15 3.70 -9.32 8.82
CA ARG A 15 2.96 -10.58 8.69
C ARG A 15 1.57 -10.37 8.10
N VAL A 16 0.89 -9.27 8.44
CA VAL A 16 -0.48 -9.00 7.98
C VAL A 16 -0.47 -8.38 6.58
N SER A 17 0.47 -7.47 6.32
CA SER A 17 0.61 -6.77 5.03
C SER A 17 0.82 -7.72 3.85
N CYS A 18 1.58 -8.81 4.04
CA CYS A 18 1.87 -9.79 2.98
C CYS A 18 0.62 -10.53 2.47
N SER A 19 -0.36 -10.79 3.34
CA SER A 19 -1.63 -11.43 2.97
C SER A 19 -2.53 -10.46 2.20
N VAL A 20 -2.64 -9.21 2.68
CA VAL A 20 -3.41 -8.14 2.03
C VAL A 20 -2.82 -7.83 0.65
N ARG A 21 -1.49 -7.75 0.54
CA ARG A 21 -0.78 -7.56 -0.72
C ARG A 21 -1.10 -8.67 -1.73
N LYS A 22 -1.07 -9.94 -1.31
CA LYS A 22 -1.39 -11.08 -2.20
C LYS A 22 -2.82 -11.00 -2.74
N VAL A 23 -3.80 -10.70 -1.88
CA VAL A 23 -5.22 -10.61 -2.28
C VAL A 23 -5.44 -9.43 -3.25
N LEU A 24 -4.88 -8.26 -2.93
CA LEU A 24 -5.00 -7.08 -3.79
C LEU A 24 -4.20 -7.24 -5.11
N ALA A 25 -3.08 -7.95 -5.09
CA ALA A 25 -2.31 -8.28 -6.30
C ALA A 25 -3.07 -9.27 -7.19
N GLN A 26 -3.73 -10.27 -6.61
CA GLN A 26 -4.61 -11.19 -7.33
C GLN A 26 -5.81 -10.48 -7.97
N ALA A 27 -6.31 -9.40 -7.36
CA ALA A 27 -7.35 -8.58 -7.97
C ALA A 27 -6.89 -7.85 -9.25
N GLY A 28 -5.57 -7.78 -9.52
CA GLY A 28 -4.97 -7.35 -10.79
C GLY A 28 -5.22 -5.88 -11.16
N LYS A 29 -5.72 -5.07 -10.21
CA LYS A 29 -6.22 -3.70 -10.46
C LYS A 29 -5.54 -2.65 -9.59
N TYR A 30 -4.60 -3.05 -8.74
CA TYR A 30 -4.02 -2.19 -7.72
C TYR A 30 -2.49 -2.21 -7.76
N SER A 31 -1.87 -1.05 -7.57
CA SER A 31 -0.44 -0.93 -7.27
C SER A 31 -0.28 -0.74 -5.78
N ILE A 32 0.37 -1.68 -5.12
CA ILE A 32 0.42 -1.76 -3.66
C ILE A 32 1.85 -1.45 -3.23
N ARG A 33 1.99 -0.60 -2.22
CA ARG A 33 3.25 -0.32 -1.55
C ARG A 33 3.08 -0.51 -0.05
N GLU A 34 4.06 -1.15 0.58
CA GLU A 34 4.04 -1.45 2.01
C GLU A 34 5.18 -0.68 2.65
N GLU A 35 4.89 0.04 3.73
CA GLU A 35 5.86 0.79 4.51
C GLU A 35 5.68 0.46 5.99
N HIS A 36 6.80 0.30 6.70
CA HIS A 36 6.79 -0.07 8.12
C HIS A 36 7.10 1.11 9.04
N ASP A 37 7.71 2.15 8.47
CA ASP A 37 8.14 3.33 9.21
C ASP A 37 7.14 4.48 9.03
N ALA A 38 6.59 4.98 10.12
CA ALA A 38 5.57 6.04 10.09
C ALA A 38 6.11 7.39 9.58
N LEU A 39 7.38 7.70 9.82
CA LEU A 39 8.00 8.94 9.31
C LEU A 39 8.25 8.81 7.80
N PHE A 40 8.70 7.64 7.36
CA PHE A 40 8.91 7.35 5.95
C PHE A 40 7.59 7.25 5.18
N ALA A 41 6.53 6.74 5.81
CA ALA A 41 5.21 6.63 5.23
C ALA A 41 4.65 7.98 4.74
N ILE A 42 4.92 9.07 5.46
CA ILE A 42 4.52 10.42 5.03
C ILE A 42 5.24 10.83 3.75
N HIS A 43 6.55 10.56 3.66
CA HIS A 43 7.33 10.83 2.46
C HIS A 43 6.80 10.01 1.27
N ILE A 44 6.52 8.73 1.52
CA ILE A 44 6.03 7.79 0.52
C ILE A 44 4.61 8.15 0.07
N ALA A 45 3.71 8.55 0.97
CA ALA A 45 2.37 8.99 0.60
C ALA A 45 2.43 10.19 -0.37
N ARG A 46 3.33 11.14 -0.13
CA ARG A 46 3.51 12.31 -1.01
C ARG A 46 4.09 11.95 -2.37
N TRP A 47 5.07 11.04 -2.41
CA TRP A 47 5.73 10.61 -3.64
C TRP A 47 4.87 9.64 -4.47
N PHE A 48 4.32 8.62 -3.80
CA PHE A 48 3.55 7.55 -4.42
C PHE A 48 2.16 8.02 -4.87
N ARG A 49 1.60 9.04 -4.20
CA ARG A 49 0.22 9.54 -4.36
C ARG A 49 -0.80 8.40 -4.39
N PRO A 50 -0.96 7.66 -3.28
CA PRO A 50 -1.96 6.62 -3.18
C PRO A 50 -3.38 7.20 -3.27
N ASP A 51 -4.29 6.43 -3.86
CA ASP A 51 -5.72 6.69 -3.81
C ASP A 51 -6.34 6.25 -2.46
N LEU A 52 -5.69 5.30 -1.78
CA LEU A 52 -6.11 4.76 -0.49
C LEU A 52 -4.88 4.50 0.38
N ILE A 53 -4.92 4.97 1.62
CA ILE A 53 -3.91 4.66 2.65
C ILE A 53 -4.59 3.81 3.71
N VAL A 54 -3.99 2.66 4.02
CA VAL A 54 -4.44 1.76 5.07
C VAL A 54 -3.36 1.77 6.14
N ILE A 55 -3.75 2.04 7.39
CA ILE A 55 -2.85 2.16 8.55
C ILE A 55 -3.40 1.22 9.61
N ASP A 56 -2.53 0.36 10.14
CA ASP A 56 -2.76 -0.42 11.36
C ASP A 56 -1.96 0.16 12.54
#